data_AF-A0A9W5TKR6-F1
#
_entry.id   AF-A0A9W5TKR6-F1
#
_cell.length_a   1.000
_cell.length_b   1.000
_cell.length_c   1.000
_cell.angle_alpha   90.00
_cell.angle_beta   90.00
_cell.angle_gamma   90.00
#
_symmetry.space_group_name_H-M   'P 1'
#
loop_
_entity.id
_entity.type
_entity.pdbx_description
1 polymer ?
#
loop_
_entity_poly.entity_id
_entity_poly.type
_entity_poly.pdbx_seq_one_letter_code
_entity_poly.pdbx_strand_id
1 'polypeptide(L)'
;MVFAETALRQLVEVIDRRRPVAQLKPLMTPVLVEQVIARAAVTPPGSATLRRVRVRCVDTGEAEVTSAEVFATFLRRGRVHAVAGRIEAHRGSWRFCALQIG
;
A
#
# COMPACT_ATOMS: atom_id res chain seq x y z
N MET A 1 -11.99 1.61 7.30
CA MET A 1 -11.62 1.63 5.88
C MET A 1 -10.84 0.34 5.54
N VAL A 2 -11.54 -0.73 5.17
CA VAL A 2 -10.98 -2.09 5.04
C VAL A 2 -9.97 -2.20 3.89
N PHE A 3 -10.11 -1.37 2.85
CA PHE A 3 -9.26 -1.39 1.66
C PHE A 3 -7.78 -1.13 1.97
N ALA A 4 -7.44 0.01 2.59
CA ALA A 4 -6.04 0.40 2.79
C ALA A 4 -5.27 -0.60 3.66
N GLU A 5 -5.91 -1.15 4.69
CA GLU A 5 -5.29 -2.17 5.54
C GLU A 5 -5.02 -3.46 4.74
N THR A 6 -6.02 -3.94 4.01
CA THR A 6 -5.88 -5.15 3.18
C THR A 6 -4.80 -4.96 2.11
N ALA A 7 -4.80 -3.83 1.42
CA ALA A 7 -3.86 -3.54 0.36
C ALA A 7 -2.42 -3.35 0.88
N LEU A 8 -2.21 -2.67 2.01
CA LEU A 8 -0.88 -2.57 2.62
C LEU A 8 -0.38 -3.92 3.14
N ARG A 9 -1.27 -4.77 3.67
CA ARG A 9 -0.91 -6.13 4.08
C ARG A 9 -0.44 -6.96 2.89
N GLN A 10 -1.19 -6.94 1.78
CA GLN A 10 -0.79 -7.65 0.57
C GLN A 10 0.52 -7.11 -0.01
N LEU A 11 0.72 -5.79 0.02
CA LEU A 11 1.97 -5.15 -0.41
C LEU A 11 3.18 -5.71 0.37
N VAL A 12 3.13 -5.70 1.70
CA VAL A 12 4.27 -6.18 2.51
C VAL A 12 4.51 -7.67 2.31
N GLU A 13 3.46 -8.47 2.15
CA GLU A 13 3.57 -9.90 1.85
C GLU A 13 4.18 -10.18 0.47
N VAL A 14 3.90 -9.34 -0.54
CA VAL A 14 4.52 -9.42 -1.87
C VAL A 14 6.00 -9.02 -1.82
N ILE A 15 6.35 -7.93 -1.13
CA ILE A 15 7.75 -7.53 -0.90
C ILE A 15 8.52 -8.65 -0.19
N ASP A 16 7.87 -9.36 0.71
CA ASP A 16 8.43 -10.51 1.42
C ASP A 16 8.42 -11.83 0.63
N ARG A 17 7.91 -11.83 -0.60
CA ARG A 17 7.76 -12.99 -1.50
C ARG A 17 6.87 -14.12 -0.94
N ARG A 18 5.93 -13.76 -0.06
CA ARG A 18 4.93 -14.67 0.51
C ARG A 18 3.61 -14.67 -0.25
N ARG A 19 3.42 -13.70 -1.15
CA ARG A 19 2.22 -13.55 -1.99
C ARG A 19 2.61 -13.24 -3.44
N PRO A 20 1.88 -13.75 -4.45
CA PRO A 20 2.11 -13.38 -5.85
C PRO A 20 1.76 -11.90 -6.14
N VAL A 21 2.59 -11.22 -6.94
CA VAL A 21 2.36 -9.81 -7.31
C VAL A 21 1.06 -9.58 -8.09
N ALA A 22 0.52 -10.60 -8.77
CA ALA A 22 -0.75 -10.52 -9.48
C ALA A 22 -1.91 -10.06 -8.59
N GLN A 23 -1.84 -10.31 -7.29
CA GLN A 23 -2.84 -9.88 -6.29
C GLN A 23 -2.86 -8.35 -6.09
N LEU A 24 -1.79 -7.62 -6.45
CA LEU A 24 -1.73 -6.16 -6.32
C LEU A 24 -2.37 -5.41 -7.49
N LYS A 25 -2.53 -6.05 -8.65
CA LYS A 25 -3.10 -5.44 -9.86
C LYS A 25 -4.45 -4.72 -9.64
N PRO A 26 -5.42 -5.27 -8.88
CA PRO A 26 -6.66 -4.55 -8.60
C PRO A 26 -6.51 -3.44 -7.55
N LEU A 27 -5.44 -3.44 -6.75
CA LEU A 27 -5.26 -2.58 -5.57
C LEU A 27 -4.40 -1.34 -5.85
N MET A 28 -3.68 -1.31 -6.97
CA MET A 28 -2.66 -0.30 -7.27
C MET A 28 -2.70 0.10 -8.74
N THR A 29 -2.20 1.29 -9.07
CA THR A 29 -1.96 1.65 -10.47
C THR A 29 -0.88 0.75 -11.09
N PRO A 30 -0.90 0.51 -12.42
CA PRO A 30 0.09 -0.34 -13.07
C PRO A 30 1.53 0.11 -12.80
N VAL A 31 1.79 1.41 -12.87
CA VAL A 31 3.12 2.00 -12.58
C VAL A 31 3.59 1.65 -11.17
N LEU A 32 2.70 1.71 -10.19
CA LEU A 32 3.02 1.40 -8.80
C LEU A 32 3.29 -0.10 -8.60
N VAL A 33 2.58 -0.98 -9.33
CA VAL A 33 2.87 -2.42 -9.33
C VAL A 33 4.31 -2.68 -9.80
N GLU A 34 4.75 -2.05 -10.88
CA GLU A 34 6.13 -2.19 -11.39
C GLU A 34 7.17 -1.70 -10.37
N GLN A 35 6.90 -0.60 -9.68
CA GLN A 35 7.78 -0.11 -8.60
C GLN A 35 7.88 -1.12 -7.44
N VAL A 36 6.78 -1.77 -7.08
CA VAL A 36 6.77 -2.82 -6.06
C VAL A 36 7.55 -4.05 -6.52
N ILE A 37 7.44 -4.44 -7.80
CA ILE A 37 8.23 -5.54 -8.39
C ILE A 37 9.72 -5.23 -8.26
N ALA A 38 10.15 -4.05 -8.70
CA ALA A 38 11.54 -3.62 -8.61
C ALA A 38 12.05 -3.63 -7.16
N ARG A 39 11.23 -3.15 -6.20
CA ARG A 39 11.58 -3.19 -4.77
C ARG A 39 11.66 -4.61 -4.22
N ALA A 40 10.74 -5.50 -4.57
CA ALA A 40 10.73 -6.88 -4.11
C ALA A 40 11.94 -7.69 -4.65
N ALA A 41 12.45 -7.33 -5.83
CA ALA A 41 13.64 -7.95 -6.41
C ALA A 41 14.90 -7.70 -5.56
N VAL A 42 15.09 -6.47 -5.08
CA VAL A 42 16.25 -6.08 -4.25
C VAL A 42 16.03 -6.32 -2.74
N THR A 43 14.79 -6.60 -2.33
CA THR A 43 14.47 -6.90 -0.93
C THR A 43 14.63 -8.40 -0.67
N PRO A 44 15.48 -8.82 0.29
CA PRO A 44 15.61 -10.25 0.59
C PRO A 44 14.35 -10.75 1.32
N PRO A 45 13.93 -12.02 1.18
CA PRO A 45 12.66 -12.53 1.72
C PRO A 45 12.50 -12.36 3.24
N GLY A 46 11.27 -12.24 3.74
CA GLY A 46 11.06 -11.96 5.17
C GLY A 46 9.66 -12.22 5.66
N SER A 47 9.37 -11.70 6.84
CA SER A 47 8.01 -11.60 7.37
C SER A 47 7.84 -10.24 8.03
N ALA A 48 6.97 -9.45 7.43
CA ALA A 48 6.54 -8.16 7.91
C ALA A 48 5.18 -8.31 8.61
N THR A 49 5.03 -7.67 9.75
CA THR A 49 3.75 -7.53 10.42
C THR A 49 3.29 -6.09 10.31
N LEU A 50 2.21 -5.87 9.56
CA LEU A 50 1.57 -4.56 9.46
C LEU A 50 1.07 -4.15 10.85
N ARG A 51 1.36 -2.91 11.24
CA ARG A 51 0.87 -2.33 12.50
C ARG A 51 -0.29 -1.39 12.18
N ARG A 52 -0.33 -0.24 12.85
CA ARG A 52 -1.42 0.72 12.70
C ARG A 52 -1.42 1.31 11.30
N VAL A 53 -2.58 1.27 10.66
CA VAL A 53 -2.89 2.03 9.44
C VAL A 53 -3.79 3.20 9.82
N ARG A 54 -3.43 4.39 9.36
CA ARG A 54 -4.23 5.61 9.46
C ARG A 54 -4.56 6.06 8.06
N VAL A 55 -5.78 6.53 7.88
CA VAL A 55 -6.23 7.11 6.62
C VAL A 55 -6.82 8.48 6.90
N ARG A 56 -6.45 9.45 6.08
CA ARG A 56 -6.94 10.82 6.13
C ARG A 56 -7.52 11.18 4.77
N CYS A 57 -8.81 11.47 4.72
CA CYS A 57 -9.44 11.98 3.51
C CYS A 57 -8.79 13.30 3.11
N VAL A 58 -8.57 13.49 1.82
CA VAL A 58 -8.19 14.79 1.27
C VAL A 58 -9.49 15.54 1.02
N ASP A 59 -9.69 16.65 1.72
CA ASP A 59 -10.85 17.50 1.53
C ASP A 59 -10.63 18.37 0.28
N THR A 60 -11.45 18.16 -0.74
CA THR A 60 -11.45 18.93 -1.99
C THR A 60 -12.62 19.91 -2.06
N GLY A 61 -13.48 19.98 -1.02
CA GLY A 61 -14.74 20.73 -1.06
C GLY A 61 -15.84 20.06 -1.89
N GLU A 62 -15.59 18.85 -2.40
CA GLU A 62 -16.58 18.06 -3.15
C GLU A 62 -17.46 17.24 -2.21
N ALA A 63 -18.67 16.90 -2.66
CA ALA A 63 -19.62 16.10 -1.87
C ALA A 63 -19.15 14.65 -1.63
N GLU A 64 -18.27 14.13 -2.49
CA GLU A 64 -17.74 12.76 -2.39
C GLU A 64 -16.22 12.78 -2.21
N VAL A 65 -15.72 11.96 -1.29
CA VAL A 65 -14.27 11.80 -1.08
C VAL A 65 -13.69 10.96 -2.20
N THR A 66 -12.92 11.59 -3.09
CA THR A 66 -12.27 10.93 -4.24
C THR A 66 -10.82 10.55 -3.97
N SER A 67 -10.19 11.07 -2.91
CA SER A 67 -8.81 10.76 -2.56
C SER A 67 -8.53 10.77 -1.05
N ALA A 68 -7.56 9.97 -0.62
CA ALA A 68 -7.13 9.91 0.77
C ALA A 68 -5.63 9.58 0.91
N GLU A 69 -5.01 10.12 1.95
CA GLU A 69 -3.65 9.81 2.35
C GLU A 69 -3.64 8.65 3.34
N VAL A 70 -2.71 7.72 3.17
CA VAL A 70 -2.55 6.53 3.99
C VAL A 70 -1.18 6.54 4.66
N PHE A 71 -1.15 6.31 5.96
CA PHE A 71 0.07 6.24 6.76
C PHE A 71 0.06 4.95 7.57
N ALA A 72 1.15 4.20 7.53
CA ALA A 72 1.28 2.99 8.30
C ALA A 72 2.71 2.74 8.75
N THR A 73 2.85 1.82 9.69
CA THR A 73 4.14 1.23 10.04
C THR A 73 4.05 -0.29 9.96
N PHE A 74 5.17 -0.95 9.71
CA PHE A 74 5.27 -2.40 9.81
C PHE A 74 6.60 -2.80 10.47
N LEU A 75 6.58 -3.89 11.22
CA LEU A 75 7.78 -4.48 11.80
C LEU A 75 8.32 -5.53 10.83
N ARG A 76 9.61 -5.46 10.51
CA ARG A 76 10.28 -6.43 9.64
C ARG A 76 11.71 -6.65 10.13
N ARG A 77 12.07 -7.91 10.38
CA ARG A 77 13.43 -8.30 10.82
C ARG A 77 13.95 -7.47 12.01
N GLY A 78 13.08 -7.23 13.00
CA GLY A 78 13.43 -6.45 14.20
C GLY A 78 13.50 -4.94 13.99
N ARG A 79 13.19 -4.42 12.79
CA ARG A 79 13.17 -2.98 12.49
C ARG A 79 11.77 -2.49 12.16
N VAL A 80 11.43 -1.30 12.63
CA VAL A 80 10.18 -0.62 12.26
C VAL A 80 10.41 0.17 10.98
N HIS A 81 9.53 -0.05 10.02
CA HIS A 81 9.49 0.66 8.75
C HIS A 81 8.22 1.50 8.66
N ALA A 82 8.30 2.62 7.97
CA ALA A 82 7.17 3.50 7.73
C ALA A 82 6.69 3.37 6.28
N VAL A 83 5.40 3.50 6.06
CA VAL A 83 4.77 3.60 4.74
C VAL A 83 3.89 4.83 4.72
N ALA A 84 4.06 5.65 3.69
CA ALA A 84 3.13 6.69 3.31
C ALA A 84 2.59 6.37 1.91
N GLY A 85 1.35 6.74 1.63
CA GLY A 85 0.77 6.53 0.32
C GLY A 85 -0.47 7.37 0.09
N ARG A 86 -0.94 7.34 -1.14
CA ARG A 86 -2.18 7.99 -1.56
C ARG A 86 -3.05 6.97 -2.26
N ILE A 87 -4.34 7.00 -1.94
CA ILE A 87 -5.36 6.22 -2.61
C ILE A 87 -6.36 7.14 -3.28
N GLU A 88 -6.88 6.68 -4.42
CA GLU A 88 -7.85 7.41 -5.21
C GLU A 88 -8.99 6.48 -5.63
N ALA A 89 -10.19 7.05 -5.71
CA ALA A 89 -11.35 6.37 -6.24
C ALA A 89 -11.19 6.19 -7.75
N HIS A 90 -11.38 4.96 -8.22
CA HIS A 90 -11.25 4.57 -9.62
C HIS A 90 -12.30 3.53 -9.98
N ARG A 91 -13.27 3.92 -10.82
CA ARG A 91 -14.35 3.04 -11.31
C ARG A 91 -15.08 2.30 -10.18
N GLY A 92 -15.45 3.02 -9.12
CA GLY A 92 -16.15 2.46 -7.95
C GLY A 92 -15.28 1.63 -7.00
N SER A 93 -13.97 1.61 -7.20
CA SER A 93 -13.00 0.91 -6.33
C SER A 93 -11.89 1.85 -5.89
N TRP A 94 -11.25 1.58 -4.75
CA TRP A 94 -10.06 2.32 -4.34
C TRP A 94 -8.80 1.70 -4.93
N ARG A 95 -7.81 2.54 -5.27
CA ARG A 95 -6.47 2.09 -5.68
C ARG A 95 -5.40 2.97 -5.09
N PHE A 96 -4.26 2.39 -4.73
CA PHE A 96 -3.05 3.16 -4.47
C PHE A 96 -2.50 3.74 -5.77
N CYS A 97 -2.24 5.04 -5.78
CA CYS A 97 -1.61 5.74 -6.88
C CYS A 97 -0.17 6.18 -6.56
N ALA A 98 0.18 6.30 -5.28
CA ALA A 98 1.52 6.61 -4.82
C ALA A 98 1.84 5.86 -3.52
N LEU A 99 3.10 5.44 -3.34
CA LEU A 99 3.63 4.88 -2.11
C LEU A 99 5.08 5.31 -1.90
N GLN A 100 5.45 5.46 -0.64
CA GLN A 100 6.82 5.61 -0.17
C GLN A 100 7.02 4.68 1.04
N ILE A 101 8.11 3.92 1.02
CA ILE A 101 8.47 3.01 2.12
C ILE A 101 9.87 3.35 2.63
N GLY A 102 9.95 3.73 3.91
CA GLY A 102 11.17 4.06 4.64
C GLY A 102 11.80 2.91 5.42
#